data_AF-A0A9D6Z3V7-F1
#
_entry.id   AF-A0A9D6Z3V7-F1
#
_cell.length_a   1.000
_cell.length_b   1.000
_cell.length_c   1.000
_cell.angle_alpha   90.00
_cell.angle_beta   90.00
_cell.angle_gamma   90.00
#
_symmetry.space_group_name_H-M   'P 1'
#
loop_
_entity.id
_entity.type
_entity.pdbx_description
1 polymer ?
#
loop_
_entity_poly.entity_id
_entity_poly.type
_entity_poly.pdbx_seq_one_letter_code
_entity_poly.pdbx_strand_id
1 'polypeptide(L)' 'MNTQLSYKNIVSDDPVPTPMELKAEFPATPVAEATVLRSRDTIERILEGADPRKILVVG' A
#
# COMPACT_ATOMS: atom_id res chain seq x y z
N MET A 1 -31.95 18.38 14.25
CA MET A 1 -30.55 18.46 14.73
C MET A 1 -29.84 19.51 13.89
N ASN A 2 -29.22 20.51 14.53
CA ASN A 2 -28.59 21.66 13.89
C ASN A 2 -27.28 21.25 13.21
N THR A 3 -27.23 21.29 11.88
CA THR A 3 -26.08 20.85 11.08
C THR A 3 -25.39 22.05 10.43
N GLN A 4 -24.93 23.03 11.22
CA GLN A 4 -24.28 24.21 10.65
C GLN A 4 -22.89 24.49 11.22
N LEU A 5 -22.02 23.47 11.20
CA LEU A 5 -20.56 23.66 11.38
C LEU A 5 -19.68 22.66 10.58
N SER A 6 -20.24 21.65 9.91
CA SER A 6 -19.46 20.45 9.55
C SER A 6 -18.46 20.62 8.40
N TYR A 7 -18.59 21.62 7.52
CA TYR A 7 -17.82 21.67 6.26
C TYR A 7 -17.34 23.08 5.88
N LYS A 8 -17.07 23.94 6.87
CA LYS A 8 -16.80 25.38 6.63
C LYS A 8 -15.60 25.68 5.73
N ASN A 9 -14.60 24.78 5.68
CA ASN A 9 -13.36 24.95 4.92
C ASN A 9 -13.10 23.79 3.94
N ILE A 10 -14.13 23.06 3.52
CA ILE A 10 -13.98 22.02 2.49
C ILE A 10 -14.13 22.68 1.12
N VAL A 11 -13.10 22.56 0.28
CA VAL A 11 -13.10 23.05 -1.10
C VAL A 11 -13.81 22.05 -2.03
N SER A 12 -13.53 20.76 -1.87
CA SER A 12 -14.25 19.68 -2.54
C SER A 12 -14.22 18.40 -1.70
N ASP A 13 -15.16 17.52 -2.01
CA ASP A 13 -15.22 16.13 -1.55
C ASP A 13 -15.50 15.27 -2.77
N ASP A 14 -14.43 14.70 -3.32
CA ASP A 14 -14.48 13.94 -4.57
C ASP A 14 -14.43 12.43 -4.27
N PRO A 15 -15.34 11.63 -4.86
CA PRO A 15 -15.32 10.20 -4.69
C PRO A 15 -14.06 9.61 -5.33
N VAL A 16 -13.36 8.77 -4.58
CA VAL A 16 -12.21 8.00 -5.07
C VAL A 16 -12.59 6.54 -5.29
N PRO A 17 -11.96 5.83 -6.25
CA PRO A 17 -12.17 4.40 -6.41
C PRO A 17 -11.89 3.65 -5.11
N THR A 18 -12.73 2.67 -4.80
CA THR A 18 -12.53 1.78 -3.67
C THR A 18 -11.28 0.92 -3.89
N PRO A 19 -10.67 0.41 -2.81
CA PRO A 19 -9.57 -0.56 -2.93
C PRO A 19 -9.95 -1.81 -3.73
N MET A 20 -11.22 -2.21 -3.71
CA MET A 20 -11.71 -3.36 -4.49
C MET A 20 -11.73 -3.06 -5.99
N GLU A 21 -12.24 -1.90 -6.39
CA GLU A 21 -12.26 -1.45 -7.79
C GLU A 21 -10.84 -1.36 -8.35
N LEU A 22 -9.91 -0.75 -7.61
CA LEU A 22 -8.51 -0.65 -8.03
C LEU A 22 -7.84 -2.03 -8.18
N LYS A 23 -8.11 -2.97 -7.26
CA LYS A 23 -7.56 -4.33 -7.36
C LYS A 23 -8.16 -5.13 -8.52
N ALA A 24 -9.40 -4.83 -8.90
CA ALA A 24 -10.04 -5.45 -10.05
C ALA A 24 -9.49 -4.90 -11.37
N GLU A 25 -9.24 -3.59 -11.44
CA GLU A 25 -8.64 -2.94 -12.61
C GLU A 25 -7.14 -3.30 -12.78
N PHE A 26 -6.41 -3.38 -11.68
CA PHE A 26 -4.99 -3.69 -11.63
C PHE A 26 -4.72 -4.98 -10.82
N PRO A 27 -5.11 -6.15 -11.35
CA PRO A 27 -4.87 -7.41 -10.65
C PRO A 27 -3.36 -7.69 -10.56
N ALA A 28 -2.93 -8.26 -9.44
CA ALA A 28 -1.56 -8.71 -9.29
C ALA A 28 -1.25 -9.79 -10.33
N THR A 29 -0.16 -9.63 -11.07
CA THR A 29 0.34 -10.69 -11.92
C THR A 29 1.02 -11.76 -11.06
N PRO A 30 1.09 -13.02 -11.50
CA PRO A 30 1.82 -14.07 -10.78
C PRO A 30 3.28 -13.69 -10.49
N VAL A 31 3.92 -12.94 -11.41
CA VAL A 31 5.30 -12.46 -11.25
C VAL A 31 5.40 -11.38 -10.16
N ALA A 32 4.44 -10.45 -10.11
CA ALA A 32 4.40 -9.41 -9.09
C ALA A 32 4.18 -10.02 -7.71
N GLU A 33 3.25 -10.96 -7.59
CA GLU A 33 2.97 -11.67 -6.34
C GLU A 33 4.20 -12.43 -5.83
N ALA A 34 4.82 -13.25 -6.68
CA ALA A 34 6.05 -13.98 -6.33
C ALA A 34 7.20 -13.05 -5.94
N THR A 35 7.30 -11.89 -6.58
CA THR A 35 8.33 -10.88 -6.27
C THR A 35 8.09 -10.25 -4.90
N VAL A 36 6.85 -9.87 -4.58
CA VAL A 36 6.49 -9.29 -3.29
C VAL A 36 6.70 -10.30 -2.16
N LEU A 37 6.20 -11.53 -2.32
CA LEU A 37 6.32 -12.58 -1.30
C LEU A 37 7.78 -12.93 -1.00
N ARG A 38 8.59 -13.20 -2.04
CA ARG A 38 10.01 -13.49 -1.88
C ARG A 38 10.78 -12.35 -1.23
N SER A 39 10.47 -11.11 -1.62
CA SER A 39 11.15 -9.94 -1.07
C SER A 39 10.79 -9.72 0.40
N ARG A 40 9.53 -9.95 0.79
CA ARG A 40 9.09 -9.87 2.19
C ARG A 40 9.80 -10.90 3.07
N ASP A 41 9.83 -12.16 2.65
CA ASP A 41 10.58 -13.23 3.34
C ASP A 41 12.08 -12.88 3.46
N THR A 42 12.68 -12.38 2.39
CA THR A 42 14.09 -11.95 2.42
C THR A 42 14.32 -10.82 3.42
N ILE A 43 13.45 -9.82 3.44
CA ILE A 43 13.54 -8.68 4.36
C ILE A 43 13.38 -9.15 5.81
N GLU A 44 12.41 -10.03 6.07
CA GLU A 44 12.19 -10.63 7.39
C GLU A 44 13.44 -11.33 7.90
N ARG A 45 14.05 -12.21 7.09
CA ARG A 45 15.32 -12.88 7.43
C ARG A 45 16.48 -11.91 7.71
N ILE A 46 16.54 -10.78 7.00
CA ILE A 46 17.56 -9.74 7.28
C ILE A 46 17.29 -9.06 8.62
N LEU A 47 16.03 -8.71 8.90
CA LEU A 47 15.64 -8.07 10.16
C LEU A 47 15.86 -8.98 11.36
N GLU A 48 15.69 -10.29 11.20
CA GLU A 48 15.97 -11.32 12.21
C GLU A 48 17.47 -11.62 12.37
N GLY A 49 18.34 -11.07 11.50
CA GLY A 49 19.77 -11.36 11.51
C GLY A 49 20.15 -12.73 10.95
N ALA A 50 19.19 -13.49 10.42
CA ALA A 50 19.42 -14.76 9.73
C ALA A 50 20.00 -14.58 8.31
N ASP A 51 20.02 -13.35 7.80
CA ASP A 51 20.62 -12.96 6.54
C ASP A 51 21.49 -11.71 6.75
N PRO A 52 22.82 -11.77 6.54
CA PRO A 52 23.73 -10.67 6.89
C PRO A 52 23.73 -9.52 5.86
N ARG A 53 22.97 -9.65 4.77
CA ARG A 53 22.85 -8.59 3.75
C ARG A 53 22.20 -7.34 4.35
N LYS A 54 22.41 -6.18 3.71
CA LYS A 54 21.77 -4.92 4.08
C LYS A 54 20.55 -4.67 3.19
N ILE A 55 19.49 -4.11 3.77
CA ILE A 55 18.36 -3.59 3.02
C ILE A 55 18.76 -2.21 2.48
N LEU A 56 18.61 -2.01 1.18
CA LEU A 56 18.85 -0.73 0.54
C LEU A 56 17.60 -0.34 -0.26
N VAL A 57 17.01 0.81 0.10
CA VAL A 57 15.91 1.42 -0.66
C VAL A 57 16.50 2.57 -1.46
N VAL A 58 16.51 2.45 -2.78
CA VAL A 58 17.06 3.44 -3.72
C VAL A 58 16.01 3.78 -4.77
N GLY A 59 15.93 5.05 -5.13
CA GLY A 59 14.97 5.61 -6.07
C GLY A 59 15.25 7.08 -6.31
#